data_AF-A0A1U9MK87-F1
#
_entry.id   AF-A0A1U9MK87-F1
#
_cell.length_a   1.000
_cell.length_b   1.000
_cell.length_c   1.000
_cell.angle_alpha   90.00
_cell.angle_beta   90.00
_cell.angle_gamma   90.00
#
_symmetry.space_group_name_H-M   'P 1'
#
loop_
_entity.id
_entity.type
_entity.pdbx_description
1 polymer ?
#
loop_
_entity_poly.entity_id
_entity_poly.type
_entity_poly.pdbx_seq_one_letter_code
_entity_poly.pdbx_strand_id
1 'polypeptide(L)'
;MDSQDPFNGVVFGEVYAGNGIFAIRIGWFRTSLGYNVYIFRWQDNDFYLIGHDAYERHRMTGEESTSSDNFLTWRENTVRENPVEDEKSDKTTKKSVWKQLNKQPLLKLDQIIEANINDYLCKVDNDK
;
A
#
# COMPACT_ATOMS: atom_id res chain seq x y z
N MET A 1 -9.39 25.56 -18.94
CA MET A 1 -8.82 24.71 -17.88
C MET A 1 -8.93 23.29 -18.39
N ASP A 2 -7.82 22.67 -18.77
CA ASP A 2 -7.83 21.39 -19.48
C ASP A 2 -8.11 20.23 -18.51
N SER A 3 -9.15 19.46 -18.83
CA SER A 3 -9.57 18.27 -18.07
C SER A 3 -8.72 17.02 -18.39
N GLN A 4 -7.53 17.20 -18.96
CA GLN A 4 -6.60 16.13 -19.33
C GLN A 4 -5.21 16.32 -18.70
N ASP A 5 -5.08 17.17 -17.68
CA ASP A 5 -3.87 17.18 -16.86
C ASP A 5 -3.88 15.96 -15.91
N PRO A 6 -3.00 14.96 -16.11
CA PRO A 6 -2.95 13.77 -15.28
C PRO A 6 -2.50 14.05 -13.83
N PHE A 7 -2.10 15.29 -13.52
CA PHE A 7 -1.69 15.73 -12.18
C PHE A 7 -2.77 16.54 -11.46
N ASN A 8 -3.87 16.89 -12.13
CA ASN A 8 -4.94 17.68 -11.53
C ASN A 8 -5.91 16.76 -10.77
N GLY A 9 -5.74 16.66 -9.45
CA GLY A 9 -6.54 15.80 -8.56
C GLY A 9 -5.76 14.68 -7.87
N VAL A 10 -4.47 14.49 -8.19
CA VAL A 10 -3.57 13.69 -7.36
C VAL A 10 -3.17 14.55 -6.17
N VAL A 11 -3.71 14.27 -4.99
CA VAL A 11 -3.14 14.79 -3.74
C VAL A 11 -1.81 14.05 -3.52
N PHE A 12 -0.74 14.62 -4.08
CA PHE A 12 0.63 14.21 -3.80
C PHE A 12 0.96 14.53 -2.33
N GLY A 13 1.52 13.56 -1.60
CA GLY A 13 2.18 13.83 -0.33
C GLY A 13 1.25 14.19 0.84
N GLU A 14 0.24 13.36 1.10
CA GLU A 14 -0.41 13.43 2.41
C GLU A 14 0.57 12.91 3.47
N VAL A 15 1.05 13.85 4.29
CA VAL A 15 1.75 13.57 5.53
C VAL A 15 0.74 13.80 6.65
N TYR A 16 0.54 12.78 7.47
CA TYR A 16 -0.27 12.86 8.68
C TYR A 16 0.63 12.71 9.90
N ALA A 17 0.47 13.60 10.88
CA ALA A 17 1.12 13.52 12.17
C ALA A 17 0.11 13.87 13.27
N GLY A 18 -0.18 12.93 14.16
CA GLY A 18 -1.13 13.13 15.24
C GLY A 18 -1.35 11.88 16.08
N ASN A 19 -1.62 12.07 17.37
CA ASN A 19 -1.91 10.97 18.32
C ASN A 19 -0.82 9.87 18.36
N GLY A 20 0.45 10.26 18.24
CA GLY A 20 1.58 9.32 18.22
C GLY A 20 1.69 8.50 16.93
N ILE A 21 0.98 8.89 15.88
CA ILE A 21 1.06 8.28 14.55
C ILE A 21 1.68 9.29 13.59
N PHE A 22 2.60 8.78 12.77
CA PHE A 22 3.13 9.46 11.60
C PHE A 22 2.80 8.59 10.38
N ALA A 23 2.21 9.15 9.33
CA ALA A 23 1.92 8.40 8.12
C ALA A 23 2.30 9.22 6.89
N ILE A 24 2.81 8.55 5.87
CA ILE A 24 3.21 9.17 4.61
C ILE A 24 2.65 8.39 3.44
N ARG A 25 1.98 9.10 2.55
CA ARG A 25 1.51 8.56 1.27
C ARG A 25 2.42 8.98 0.12
N ILE A 26 2.99 8.00 -0.56
CA ILE A 26 3.88 8.19 -1.70
C ILE A 26 3.20 7.62 -2.95
N GLY A 27 2.78 8.51 -3.84
CA GLY A 27 2.21 8.14 -5.13
C GLY A 27 3.27 7.94 -6.20
N TRP A 28 2.98 7.10 -7.18
CA TRP A 28 3.84 6.86 -8.33
C TRP A 28 3.00 6.67 -9.60
N PHE A 29 3.60 6.96 -10.75
CA PHE A 29 2.95 6.90 -12.05
C PHE A 29 3.91 6.39 -13.12
N ARG A 30 3.55 5.29 -13.79
CA ARG A 30 4.27 4.66 -14.92
C ARG A 30 3.26 4.06 -15.91
N THR A 31 3.40 2.77 -16.24
CA THR A 31 2.42 1.97 -16.98
C THR A 31 1.15 1.71 -16.16
N SER A 32 1.28 1.69 -14.84
CA SER A 32 0.21 1.72 -13.85
C SER A 32 0.30 3.02 -13.03
N LEU A 33 -0.72 3.28 -12.21
CA LEU A 33 -0.69 4.33 -11.20
C LEU A 33 -0.97 3.71 -9.85
N GLY A 34 -0.35 4.22 -8.81
CA GLY A 34 -0.49 3.63 -7.49
C GLY A 34 0.07 4.51 -6.40
N TYR A 35 -0.03 4.03 -5.18
CA TYR A 35 0.56 4.67 -4.03
C TYR A 35 0.85 3.65 -2.94
N ASN A 36 1.83 3.96 -2.09
CA ASN A 36 2.06 3.29 -0.82
C ASN A 36 1.76 4.26 0.32
N VAL A 37 1.18 3.75 1.40
CA VAL A 37 0.99 4.46 2.67
C VAL A 37 1.79 3.72 3.73
N TYR A 38 2.79 4.38 4.30
CA TYR A 38 3.56 3.83 5.41
C TYR A 38 3.05 4.42 6.71
N ILE A 39 2.71 3.57 7.68
CA ILE A 39 2.12 3.99 8.95
C ILE A 39 3.10 3.68 10.08
N PHE A 40 3.50 4.72 10.79
CA PHE A 40 4.44 4.67 11.91
C PHE A 40 3.74 4.98 13.22
N ARG A 41 4.19 4.33 14.29
CA ARG A 41 3.81 4.64 15.67
C ARG A 41 5.02 5.10 16.44
N TRP A 42 4.85 6.20 17.18
CA TRP A 42 5.78 6.64 18.20
C TRP A 42 5.71 5.71 19.41
N GLN A 43 6.81 5.04 19.71
CA GLN A 43 7.00 4.18 20.88
C GLN A 43 8.49 4.10 21.20
N ASP A 44 8.86 3.87 22.45
CA ASP A 44 10.27 3.71 22.86
C ASP A 44 11.21 4.82 22.35
N ASN A 45 10.69 6.05 22.31
CA ASN A 45 11.38 7.27 21.84
C ASN A 45 11.80 7.24 20.36
N ASP A 46 11.08 6.47 19.52
CA ASP A 46 11.33 6.36 18.08
C ASP A 46 10.03 6.07 17.29
N PHE A 47 10.08 6.20 15.97
CA PHE A 47 8.98 5.83 15.08
C PHE A 47 9.20 4.45 14.47
N TYR A 48 8.26 3.55 14.71
CA TYR A 48 8.30 2.17 14.20
C TYR A 48 7.20 1.95 13.16
N LEU A 49 7.54 1.31 12.04
CA LEU A 49 6.61 0.93 10.98
C LEU A 49 5.66 -0.15 11.51
N ILE A 50 4.37 0.17 11.63
CA ILE A 50 3.34 -0.74 12.16
C ILE A 50 2.36 -1.25 11.09
N GLY A 51 2.35 -0.62 9.92
CA GLY A 51 1.54 -1.06 8.81
C GLY A 51 1.94 -0.39 7.49
N HIS A 52 1.47 -1.00 6.41
CA HIS A 52 1.74 -0.58 5.05
C HIS A 52 0.51 -0.88 4.18
N ASP A 53 -0.03 0.14 3.53
CA ASP A 53 -1.08 -0.05 2.52
C ASP A 53 -0.52 0.25 1.14
N ALA A 54 -0.85 -0.59 0.16
CA ALA A 54 -0.50 -0.35 -1.23
C ALA A 54 -1.75 -0.36 -2.10
N TYR A 55 -1.76 0.51 -3.10
CA TYR A 55 -2.77 0.55 -4.14
C TYR A 55 -2.09 0.61 -5.50
N GLU A 56 -2.62 -0.15 -6.44
CA GLU A 56 -2.23 -0.10 -7.84
C GLU A 56 -3.47 -0.23 -8.73
N ARG A 57 -3.50 0.58 -9.79
CA ARG A 57 -4.42 0.46 -10.91
C ARG A 57 -3.63 0.33 -12.20
N HIS A 58 -3.86 -0.76 -12.92
CA HIS A 58 -3.25 -1.00 -14.22
C HIS A 58 -3.98 -0.19 -15.30
N ARG A 59 -3.29 0.74 -15.97
CA ARG A 59 -3.93 1.72 -16.87
C ARG A 59 -4.53 1.10 -18.14
N MET A 60 -4.00 -0.05 -18.58
CA MET A 60 -4.45 -0.72 -19.80
C MET A 60 -5.67 -1.62 -19.59
N THR A 61 -5.73 -2.30 -18.44
CA THR A 61 -6.79 -3.30 -18.15
C THR A 61 -7.85 -2.76 -17.18
N GLY A 62 -7.54 -1.69 -16.45
CA GLY A 62 -8.39 -1.17 -15.38
C GLY A 62 -8.39 -2.01 -14.11
N GLU A 63 -7.60 -3.10 -14.06
CA GLU A 63 -7.47 -3.94 -12.86
C GLU A 63 -6.93 -3.13 -11.69
N GLU A 64 -7.55 -3.30 -10.53
CA GLU A 64 -7.17 -2.65 -9.29
C GLU A 64 -6.74 -3.69 -8.25
N SER A 65 -5.66 -3.41 -7.55
CA SER A 65 -5.18 -4.21 -6.43
C SER A 65 -4.93 -3.30 -5.24
N THR A 66 -5.45 -3.69 -4.08
CA THR A 66 -5.16 -3.06 -2.81
C THR A 66 -4.63 -4.10 -1.84
N SER A 67 -3.55 -3.81 -1.14
CA SER A 67 -3.06 -4.64 -0.04
C SER A 67 -2.88 -3.82 1.22
N SER A 68 -3.07 -4.47 2.37
CA SER A 68 -2.91 -3.89 3.69
C SER A 68 -2.16 -4.85 4.59
N ASP A 69 -0.97 -4.44 5.02
CA ASP A 69 -0.11 -5.17 5.94
C ASP A 69 -0.26 -4.59 7.35
N ASN A 70 -0.52 -5.47 8.32
CA ASN A 70 -0.55 -5.12 9.74
C ASN A 70 0.61 -5.84 10.45
N PHE A 71 1.68 -5.11 10.76
CA PHE A 71 2.88 -5.66 11.40
C PHE A 71 2.74 -5.88 12.92
N LEU A 72 1.65 -5.41 13.53
CA LEU A 72 1.34 -5.76 14.93
C LEU A 72 0.74 -7.16 15.05
N THR A 73 -0.06 -7.55 14.06
CA THR A 73 -0.72 -8.86 13.99
C THR A 73 -0.05 -9.85 13.04
N TRP A 74 0.86 -9.35 12.20
CA TRP A 74 1.54 -10.07 11.13
C TRP A 74 0.56 -10.70 10.14
N ARG A 75 -0.39 -9.90 9.66
CA ARG A 75 -1.39 -10.32 8.67
C ARG A 75 -1.42 -9.35 7.51
N GLU A 76 -1.62 -9.90 6.32
CA GLU A 76 -1.90 -9.14 5.10
C GLU A 76 -3.32 -9.48 4.62
N ASN A 77 -4.02 -8.48 4.14
CA ASN A 77 -5.21 -8.63 3.32
C ASN A 77 -4.94 -8.04 1.94
N THR A 78 -5.19 -8.81 0.90
CA THR A 78 -5.11 -8.37 -0.50
C THR A 78 -6.48 -8.46 -1.15
N VAL A 79 -6.92 -7.38 -1.79
CA VAL A 79 -8.17 -7.29 -2.54
C VAL A 79 -7.84 -6.97 -3.99
N ARG A 80 -8.32 -7.81 -4.92
CA ARG A 80 -8.22 -7.56 -6.36
C ARG A 80 -9.59 -7.36 -6.98
N GLU A 81 -9.69 -6.39 -7.88
CA GLU A 81 -10.90 -6.05 -8.62
C GLU A 81 -10.58 -6.02 -10.12
N ASN A 82 -11.26 -6.86 -10.88
CA ASN A 82 -11.14 -6.91 -12.34
C ASN A 82 -12.41 -6.33 -12.98
N PRO A 83 -12.30 -5.26 -13.79
CA PRO A 83 -13.47 -4.74 -14.52
C PRO A 83 -13.86 -5.56 -15.75
N VAL A 84 -13.13 -6.63 -16.11
CA VAL A 84 -13.27 -7.35 -17.39
C VAL A 84 -13.90 -8.75 -17.26
N GLU A 85 -14.39 -9.17 -16.09
CA GLU A 85 -15.11 -10.46 -15.97
C GLU A 85 -16.59 -10.34 -16.45
N ASP A 86 -16.80 -10.72 -17.71
CA ASP A 86 -18.05 -11.13 -18.40
C ASP A 86 -19.27 -10.17 -18.42
N GLU A 87 -19.64 -9.74 -19.65
CA GLU A 87 -20.91 -9.07 -20.03
C GLU A 87 -22.20 -9.87 -19.71
N LYS A 88 -22.10 -10.99 -18.98
CA LYS A 88 -23.23 -11.83 -18.53
C LYS A 88 -23.41 -11.88 -17.02
N SER A 89 -22.57 -11.20 -16.24
CA SER A 89 -22.76 -11.04 -14.80
C SER A 89 -22.51 -9.59 -14.39
N ASP A 90 -23.57 -8.90 -13.91
CA ASP A 90 -23.53 -7.57 -13.29
C ASP A 90 -22.73 -7.52 -11.95
N LYS A 91 -21.66 -8.30 -11.81
CA LYS A 91 -20.90 -8.42 -10.56
C LYS A 91 -19.41 -8.33 -10.83
N THR A 92 -18.84 -7.17 -10.54
CA THR A 92 -17.39 -7.03 -10.30
C THR A 92 -16.99 -7.99 -9.19
N THR A 93 -16.26 -9.06 -9.51
CA THR A 93 -15.87 -10.07 -8.53
C THR A 93 -14.71 -9.56 -7.68
N LYS A 94 -15.00 -8.96 -6.52
CA LYS A 94 -13.97 -8.61 -5.53
C LYS A 94 -13.48 -9.88 -4.83
N LYS A 95 -12.20 -10.22 -4.98
CA LYS A 95 -11.58 -11.35 -4.26
C LYS A 95 -10.68 -10.80 -3.16
N SER A 96 -11.04 -11.07 -1.90
CA SER A 96 -10.21 -10.79 -0.72
C SER A 96 -9.49 -12.07 -0.30
N VAL A 97 -8.18 -11.97 -0.10
CA VAL A 97 -7.32 -13.06 0.34
C VAL A 97 -6.57 -12.58 1.58
N TRP A 98 -6.62 -13.38 2.64
CA TRP A 98 -5.89 -13.15 3.88
C TRP A 98 -4.71 -14.11 3.96
N LYS A 99 -3.54 -13.61 4.34
CA LYS A 99 -2.37 -14.44 4.62
C LYS A 99 -1.67 -14.03 5.91
N GLN A 100 -0.94 -14.97 6.49
CA GLN A 100 -0.06 -14.73 7.63
C GLN A 100 1.31 -14.29 7.09
N LEU A 101 1.90 -13.27 7.71
CA LEU A 101 3.22 -12.74 7.39
C LEU A 101 4.31 -13.33 8.31
N ASN A 102 5.55 -13.37 7.84
CA ASN A 102 6.73 -13.70 8.64
C ASN A 102 6.97 -12.62 9.68
N LYS A 103 7.12 -13.03 10.94
CA LYS A 103 7.43 -12.10 12.03
C LYS A 103 8.85 -11.57 11.88
N GLN A 104 8.99 -10.25 11.89
CA GLN A 104 10.28 -9.56 11.85
C GLN A 104 10.31 -8.47 12.93
N PRO A 105 11.48 -7.94 13.32
CA PRO A 105 11.54 -6.69 14.08
C PRO A 105 10.84 -5.57 13.32
N LEU A 106 10.17 -4.64 14.01
CA LEU A 106 9.57 -3.47 13.36
C LEU A 106 10.69 -2.52 12.86
N LEU A 107 10.56 -2.05 11.62
CA LEU A 107 11.53 -1.13 11.02
C LEU A 107 11.39 0.27 11.63
N LYS A 108 12.52 0.92 11.93
CA LYS A 108 12.53 2.31 12.41
C LYS A 108 12.46 3.29 11.26
N LEU A 109 11.95 4.49 11.51
CA LEU A 109 11.83 5.55 10.50
C LEU A 109 13.19 5.98 9.94
N ASP A 110 14.25 6.02 10.75
CA ASP A 110 15.61 6.39 10.31
C ASP A 110 16.26 5.34 9.38
N GLN A 111 15.74 4.12 9.36
CA GLN A 111 16.21 3.03 8.49
C GLN A 111 15.56 3.06 7.10
N ILE A 112 14.69 4.05 6.84
CA ILE A 112 13.86 4.12 5.64
C ILE A 112 14.61 4.85 4.53
N ILE A 113 15.31 4.04 3.76
CA ILE A 113 15.65 4.31 2.36
C ILE A 113 14.92 3.28 1.49
N GLU A 114 14.54 3.64 0.27
CA GLU A 114 13.66 2.83 -0.59
C GLU A 114 14.13 1.36 -0.73
N ALA A 115 15.45 1.16 -0.90
CA ALA A 115 16.05 -0.18 -0.95
C ALA A 115 15.79 -1.00 0.33
N ASN A 116 15.91 -0.39 1.51
CA ASN A 116 15.70 -1.08 2.79
C ASN A 116 14.24 -1.45 3.04
N ILE A 117 13.29 -0.61 2.63
CA ILE A 117 11.86 -0.91 2.77
C ILE A 117 11.48 -2.09 1.90
N ASN A 118 11.89 -2.10 0.63
CA ASN A 118 11.53 -3.19 -0.28
C ASN A 118 12.12 -4.52 0.20
N ASP A 119 13.37 -4.51 0.68
CA ASP A 119 14.00 -5.69 1.28
C ASP A 119 13.27 -6.16 2.54
N TYR A 120 12.80 -5.23 3.37
CA TYR A 120 12.01 -5.54 4.56
C TYR A 120 10.68 -6.20 4.20
N LEU A 121 9.91 -5.58 3.30
CA LEU A 121 8.62 -6.10 2.84
C LEU A 121 8.78 -7.50 2.21
N CYS A 122 9.84 -7.72 1.42
CA CYS A 122 10.15 -9.05 0.88
C CYS A 122 10.44 -10.10 1.94
N LYS A 123 11.08 -9.76 3.07
CA LYS A 123 11.35 -10.71 4.18
C LYS A 123 10.12 -11.04 5.00
N VAL A 124 9.16 -10.12 5.03
CA VAL A 124 7.89 -10.25 5.76
C VAL A 124 6.88 -11.07 4.94
N ASP A 125 6.93 -10.97 3.63
CA ASP A 125 6.14 -11.81 2.72
C ASP A 125 6.65 -13.27 2.71
N ASN A 126 5.73 -14.23 2.76
CA ASN A 126 6.05 -15.66 2.85
C ASN A 126 6.11 -16.34 1.48
N ASP A 127 5.59 -15.69 0.45
CA ASP A 127 5.32 -16.29 -0.86
C ASP A 127 6.39 -15.93 -1.92
N LYS A 128 7.58 -15.48 -1.49
CA LYS A 128 8.71 -15.13 -2.37
C LYS A 128 10.00 -15.87 -2.02
#